data_AF-A0A6J6P8R1-F1
#
_entry.id   AF-A0A6J6P8R1-F1
#
_cell.length_a   1.000
_cell.length_b   1.000
_cell.length_c   1.000
_cell.angle_alpha   90.00
_cell.angle_beta   90.00
_cell.angle_gamma   90.00
#
_symmetry.space_group_name_H-M   'P 1'
#
loop_
_entity.id
_entity.type
_entity.pdbx_description
1 polymer ?
#
loop_
_entity_poly.entity_id
_entity_poly.type
_entity_poly.pdbx_seq_one_letter_code
_entity_poly.pdbx_strand_id
1 'polypeptide(L)'
;MAEINNAWKVLSDPSKRSAYDLSLERSRRAAYGSAAQSGGSASGSSSASNAASAVQQLVIAPTPSKFPWRFLAVMGVLGIAFVLVNAAFTKPGSPLKPDNLIEAGSCVDITDNGDAIEVLCNGANDGVVHSLISFDAVCTQGTESHRDRQGMGQVCVRLAGSR
;
A
#
# COMPACT_ATOMS: atom_id res chain seq x y z
N MET A 1 -15.98 16.70 28.34
CA MET A 1 -14.88 16.86 27.35
C MET A 1 -13.58 17.40 27.97
N ALA A 2 -13.60 18.43 28.82
CA ALA A 2 -12.37 18.98 29.42
C ALA A 2 -11.56 17.97 30.26
N GLU A 3 -12.23 17.11 31.02
CA GLU A 3 -11.59 16.07 31.83
C GLU A 3 -10.87 15.01 30.99
N ILE A 4 -11.46 14.60 29.86
CA ILE A 4 -10.85 13.68 28.90
C ILE A 4 -9.59 14.30 28.29
N ASN A 5 -9.62 15.60 27.96
CA ASN A 5 -8.46 16.31 27.44
C ASN A 5 -7.32 16.39 28.47
N ASN A 6 -7.66 16.58 29.74
CA ASN A 6 -6.68 16.57 30.83
C ASN A 6 -6.08 15.18 31.04
N ALA A 7 -6.91 14.13 31.03
CA ALA A 7 -6.44 12.75 31.09
C ALA A 7 -5.49 12.42 29.93
N TRP A 8 -5.82 12.84 28.70
CA TRP A 8 -4.95 12.63 27.55
C TRP A 8 -3.60 13.36 27.67
N LYS A 9 -3.59 14.61 28.17
CA LYS A 9 -2.36 15.37 28.43
C LYS A 9 -1.43 14.71 29.45
N VAL A 10 -2.00 13.99 30.43
CA VAL A 10 -1.22 13.27 31.45
C VAL A 10 -0.74 11.92 30.92
N LEU A 11 -1.58 11.18 30.21
CA LEU A 11 -1.29 9.82 29.76
C LEU A 11 -0.45 9.74 28.47
N SER A 12 -0.47 10.77 27.64
CA SER A 12 0.32 10.84 26.38
C SER A 12 1.81 11.13 26.60
N ASP A 13 2.17 11.76 27.72
CA ASP A 13 3.56 12.06 28.09
C ASP A 13 4.09 11.00 29.06
N PRO A 14 5.13 10.22 28.69
CA PRO A 14 5.64 9.13 29.54
C PRO A 14 6.09 9.57 30.94
N SER A 15 6.60 10.80 31.08
CA SER A 15 7.09 11.32 32.35
C SER A 15 5.96 11.73 33.30
N LYS A 16 4.90 12.32 32.76
CA LYS A 16 3.72 12.72 33.55
C LYS A 16 2.90 11.52 33.96
N ARG A 17 2.79 10.54 33.06
CA ARG A 17 2.12 9.27 33.35
C ARG A 17 2.81 8.54 34.50
N SER A 18 4.14 8.42 34.49
CA SER A 18 4.85 7.73 35.57
C SER A 18 4.70 8.43 36.92
N ALA A 19 4.74 9.77 36.94
CA ALA A 19 4.50 10.55 38.16
C ALA A 19 3.07 10.38 38.70
N TYR A 20 2.07 10.35 37.81
CA TYR A 20 0.67 10.09 38.17
C TYR A 20 0.48 8.69 38.76
N ASP A 21 1.06 7.67 38.14
CA ASP A 21 0.98 6.27 38.62
C ASP A 21 1.63 6.13 40.01
N LEU A 22 2.77 6.78 40.26
CA LEU A 22 3.41 6.81 41.59
C LEU A 22 2.55 7.53 42.65
N SER A 23 1.81 8.57 42.26
CA SER A 23 0.91 9.29 43.17
C SER A 23 -0.27 8.43 43.61
N LEU A 24 -0.78 7.57 42.72
CA LEU A 24 -1.82 6.58 43.02
C LEU A 24 -1.31 5.51 43.98
N GLU A 25 -0.08 5.00 43.77
CA GLU A 25 0.54 4.06 44.72
C GLU A 25 0.73 4.67 46.10
N ARG A 26 1.19 5.93 46.18
CA ARG A 26 1.38 6.64 47.44
C ARG A 26 0.06 6.80 48.18
N SER A 27 -0.99 7.21 47.47
CA SER A 27 -2.35 7.35 48.01
C SER A 27 -2.88 6.01 48.52
N ARG A 28 -2.67 4.93 47.75
CA ARG A 28 -3.06 3.57 48.15
C ARG A 28 -2.33 3.11 49.41
N ARG A 29 -1.01 3.31 49.49
CA ARG A 29 -0.20 2.97 50.69
C ARG A 29 -0.65 3.76 51.92
N ALA A 30 -0.96 5.04 51.76
CA ALA A 30 -1.46 5.88 52.86
C ALA A 30 -2.82 5.38 53.39
N ALA A 31 -3.74 4.98 52.49
CA ALA A 31 -5.03 4.42 52.87
C ALA A 31 -4.90 3.10 53.66
N TYR A 32 -3.99 2.21 53.26
CA TYR A 32 -3.70 0.98 54.01
C TYR A 32 -2.98 1.23 55.34
N GLY A 33 -2.10 2.23 55.42
CA GLY A 33 -1.42 2.61 56.66
C GLY A 33 -2.35 3.20 57.73
N SER A 34 -3.37 3.98 57.32
CA SER A 34 -4.38 4.51 58.24
C SER A 34 -5.33 3.44 58.78
N ALA A 35 -5.67 2.42 57.99
CA ALA A 35 -6.54 1.33 58.44
C ALA A 35 -5.88 0.45 59.53
N ALA A 36 -4.55 0.37 59.57
CA ALA A 36 -3.80 -0.37 60.58
C ALA A 36 -3.69 0.36 61.93
N GLN A 37 -3.95 1.68 61.98
CA GLN A 37 -3.71 2.51 63.17
C GLN A 37 -5.00 2.86 63.95
N SER A 38 -6.18 2.55 63.40
CA SER A 38 -7.49 2.76 64.07
C SER A 38 -8.04 1.52 64.79
N GLY A 39 -7.25 0.45 64.96
CA GLY A 39 -7.65 -0.79 65.63
C GLY A 39 -7.08 -0.92 67.04
N GLY A 40 -7.59 -0.13 67.99
CA GLY A 40 -7.30 -0.30 69.42
C GLY A 40 -8.11 -1.43 70.05
N SER A 41 -7.41 -2.34 70.74
CA SER A 41 -7.85 -3.22 71.84
C SER A 41 -9.05 -4.15 71.63
N ALA A 42 -8.79 -5.39 71.25
CA ALA A 42 -9.52 -6.56 71.76
C ALA A 42 -8.63 -7.81 71.72
N SER A 43 -8.32 -8.33 72.90
CA SER A 43 -7.77 -9.66 73.12
C SER A 43 -8.68 -10.72 72.53
N GLY A 44 -8.16 -11.56 71.63
CA GLY A 44 -8.93 -12.67 71.08
C GLY A 44 -8.09 -13.48 70.12
N SER A 45 -7.53 -14.58 70.61
CA SER A 45 -6.88 -15.61 69.82
C SER A 45 -7.79 -16.05 68.69
N SER A 46 -7.41 -15.73 67.46
CA SER A 46 -7.84 -16.44 66.26
C SER A 46 -6.71 -16.26 65.27
N SER A 47 -5.77 -17.21 65.30
CA SER A 47 -4.85 -17.47 64.20
C SER A 47 -5.65 -17.89 62.97
N ALA A 48 -6.37 -16.94 62.38
CA ALA A 48 -6.68 -16.97 60.97
C ALA A 48 -5.44 -16.35 60.32
N SER A 49 -4.42 -17.18 60.13
CA SER A 49 -3.46 -16.99 59.07
C SER A 49 -4.24 -16.97 57.76
N ASN A 50 -4.87 -15.83 57.48
CA ASN A 50 -5.06 -15.32 56.13
C ASN A 50 -3.63 -15.12 55.61
N ALA A 51 -3.02 -16.23 55.20
CA ALA A 51 -2.17 -16.24 54.03
C ALA A 51 -3.07 -15.79 52.87
N ALA A 52 -3.44 -14.50 52.89
CA ALA A 52 -3.75 -13.76 51.70
C ALA A 52 -2.50 -13.99 50.87
N SER A 53 -2.62 -14.92 49.93
CA SER A 53 -1.63 -15.18 48.91
C SER A 53 -1.21 -13.80 48.43
N ALA A 54 -0.05 -13.35 48.89
CA ALA A 54 0.64 -12.24 48.33
C ALA A 54 1.06 -12.78 46.97
N VAL A 55 0.12 -12.77 46.03
CA VAL A 55 0.42 -12.80 44.61
C VAL A 55 1.26 -11.54 44.47
N GLN A 56 2.58 -11.73 44.57
CA GLN A 56 3.55 -10.74 44.16
C GLN A 56 3.27 -10.57 42.68
N GLN A 57 2.33 -9.67 42.38
CA GLN A 57 2.01 -9.25 41.05
C GLN A 57 3.32 -8.67 40.54
N LEU A 58 4.01 -9.45 39.72
CA LEU A 58 5.25 -9.04 39.10
C LEU A 58 4.89 -7.85 38.20
N VAL A 59 5.01 -6.65 38.76
CA VAL A 59 4.87 -5.40 38.02
C VAL A 59 6.11 -5.32 37.15
N ILE A 60 6.05 -5.99 35.99
CA ILE A 60 7.03 -5.82 34.93
C ILE A 60 6.79 -4.39 34.43
N ALA A 61 7.60 -3.45 34.90
CA ALA A 61 7.64 -2.12 34.31
C ALA A 61 7.86 -2.30 32.80
N PRO A 62 6.97 -1.76 31.94
CA PRO A 62 7.14 -1.92 30.50
C PRO A 62 8.44 -1.21 30.12
N THR A 63 9.49 -1.99 29.85
CA THR A 63 10.67 -1.43 29.20
C THR A 63 10.21 -0.96 27.83
N PRO A 64 10.55 0.28 27.42
CA PRO A 64 10.15 0.78 26.12
C PRO A 64 10.70 -0.18 25.06
N SER A 65 9.80 -0.81 24.30
CA SER A 65 10.17 -1.71 23.22
C SER A 65 11.04 -0.93 22.24
N LYS A 66 12.29 -1.35 22.10
CA LYS A 66 13.24 -0.74 21.18
C LYS A 66 12.92 -1.23 19.77
N PHE A 67 11.90 -0.62 19.17
CA PHE A 67 11.52 -0.91 17.80
C PHE A 67 12.70 -0.61 16.87
N PRO A 68 13.17 -1.57 16.05
CA PRO A 68 14.38 -1.44 15.25
C PRO A 68 14.12 -0.63 13.97
N TRP A 69 13.63 0.61 14.13
CA TRP A 69 13.20 1.47 13.03
C TRP A 69 14.30 1.72 11.99
N ARG A 70 15.57 1.77 12.42
CA ARG A 70 16.72 1.92 11.52
C ARG A 70 16.86 0.73 10.57
N PHE A 71 16.67 -0.49 11.08
CA PHE A 71 16.73 -1.71 10.26
C PHE A 71 15.62 -1.70 9.20
N LEU A 72 14.41 -1.30 9.59
CA LEU A 72 13.29 -1.19 8.66
C LEU A 72 13.50 -0.11 7.61
N ALA A 73 14.06 1.05 7.99
CA ALA A 73 14.41 2.10 7.04
C ALA A 73 15.45 1.63 6.02
N VAL A 74 16.50 0.91 6.47
CA VAL A 74 17.53 0.35 5.58
C VAL A 74 16.94 -0.66 4.61
N MET A 75 16.13 -1.61 5.10
CA MET A 75 15.47 -2.60 4.24
C MET A 75 14.48 -1.96 3.27
N GLY A 76 13.74 -0.94 3.69
CA GLY A 76 12.85 -0.17 2.82
C GLY A 76 13.61 0.50 1.68
N VAL A 77 14.71 1.19 1.99
CA VAL A 77 15.55 1.83 0.97
C VAL A 77 16.16 0.80 0.01
N LEU A 78 16.64 -0.33 0.53
CA LEU A 78 17.16 -1.44 -0.28
C LEU A 78 16.12 -1.99 -1.25
N GLY A 79 14.89 -2.23 -0.78
CA GLY A 79 13.80 -2.71 -1.62
C GLY A 79 13.44 -1.72 -2.73
N ILE A 80 13.34 -0.43 -2.41
CA ILE A 80 13.06 0.61 -3.40
C ILE A 80 14.16 0.67 -4.45
N ALA A 81 15.43 0.70 -4.03
CA ALA A 81 16.57 0.72 -4.93
C ALA A 81 16.57 -0.51 -5.85
N PHE A 82 16.27 -1.70 -5.32
CA PHE A 82 16.19 -2.93 -6.10
C PHE A 82 15.13 -2.86 -7.19
N VAL A 83 13.92 -2.38 -6.88
CA VAL A 83 12.84 -2.23 -7.87
C VAL A 83 13.23 -1.23 -8.95
N LEU A 84 13.79 -0.07 -8.58
CA LEU A 84 14.20 0.95 -9.55
C LEU A 84 15.30 0.46 -10.50
N VAL A 85 16.28 -0.28 -9.97
CA VAL A 85 17.32 -0.92 -10.77
C VAL A 85 16.69 -1.91 -11.76
N ASN A 86 15.83 -2.81 -11.29
CA ASN A 86 15.17 -3.77 -12.17
C ASN A 86 14.32 -3.07 -13.24
N ALA A 87 13.57 -2.04 -12.87
CA ALA A 87 12.78 -1.26 -13.81
C ALA A 87 13.66 -0.58 -14.88
N ALA A 88 14.82 -0.04 -14.50
CA ALA A 88 15.75 0.57 -15.44
C ALA A 88 16.36 -0.43 -16.44
N PHE A 89 16.52 -1.70 -16.04
CA PHE A 89 17.06 -2.76 -16.89
C PHE A 89 15.98 -3.57 -17.64
N THR A 90 14.70 -3.39 -17.29
CA THR A 90 13.60 -4.10 -17.95
C THR A 90 13.31 -3.43 -19.28
N LYS A 91 13.60 -4.14 -20.38
CA LYS A 91 13.22 -3.66 -21.72
C LYS A 91 11.70 -3.79 -21.86
N PRO A 92 11.01 -2.80 -22.45
CA PRO A 92 9.61 -3.00 -22.82
C PRO A 92 9.51 -4.25 -23.69
N GLY A 93 8.47 -5.07 -23.46
CA GLY A 93 8.27 -6.32 -24.19
C GLY A 93 8.38 -6.08 -25.70
N SER A 94 9.08 -6.97 -26.39
CA SER A 94 9.18 -6.89 -27.86
C SER A 94 7.78 -6.80 -28.46
N PRO A 95 7.57 -5.97 -29.49
CA PRO A 95 6.29 -5.93 -30.19
C PRO A 95 5.93 -7.34 -30.65
N LEU A 96 4.65 -7.71 -30.51
CA LEU A 96 4.17 -9.01 -30.93
C LEU A 96 4.52 -9.23 -32.40
N LYS A 97 4.93 -10.45 -32.73
CA LYS A 97 5.22 -10.84 -34.11
C LYS A 97 3.90 -10.74 -34.91
N PRO A 98 3.90 -10.17 -36.12
CA PRO A 98 2.71 -10.13 -36.97
C PRO A 98 2.14 -11.54 -37.13
N ASP A 99 0.92 -11.73 -36.66
CA ASP A 99 0.17 -12.98 -36.78
C ASP A 99 -0.76 -12.95 -38.00
N ASN A 100 -0.73 -11.84 -38.75
CA ASN A 100 -1.56 -11.48 -39.88
C ASN A 100 -2.99 -11.10 -39.47
N LEU A 101 -3.35 -11.11 -38.19
CA LEU A 101 -4.65 -10.66 -37.72
C LEU A 101 -4.56 -9.17 -37.40
N ILE A 102 -5.16 -8.35 -38.27
CA ILE A 102 -5.16 -6.90 -38.05
C ILE A 102 -6.12 -6.57 -36.90
N GLU A 103 -5.58 -6.10 -35.78
CA GLU A 103 -6.33 -5.58 -34.65
C GLU A 103 -6.16 -4.06 -34.49
N ALA A 104 -7.02 -3.43 -33.69
CA ALA A 104 -6.84 -2.02 -33.31
C ALA A 104 -5.51 -1.84 -32.55
N GLY A 105 -4.68 -0.91 -33.00
CA GLY A 105 -3.33 -0.68 -32.48
C GLY A 105 -2.21 -1.36 -33.26
N SER A 106 -2.54 -2.22 -34.24
CA SER A 106 -1.55 -2.86 -35.11
C SER A 106 -0.94 -1.85 -36.07
N CYS A 107 0.36 -1.98 -36.34
CA CYS A 107 1.02 -1.20 -37.38
C CYS A 107 0.82 -1.87 -38.73
N VAL A 108 0.58 -1.05 -39.75
CA VAL A 108 0.31 -1.54 -41.09
C VAL A 108 1.10 -0.79 -42.14
N ASP A 109 1.41 -1.50 -43.21
CA ASP A 109 1.85 -0.94 -44.48
C ASP A 109 0.73 -1.06 -45.50
N ILE A 110 0.61 -0.05 -46.37
CA ILE A 110 -0.38 -0.02 -47.43
C ILE A 110 0.31 -0.46 -48.72
N THR A 111 -0.13 -1.61 -49.22
CA THR A 111 0.39 -2.14 -50.49
C THR A 111 -0.08 -1.30 -51.68
N ASP A 112 0.59 -1.42 -52.83
CA ASP A 112 0.22 -0.70 -54.06
C ASP A 112 -1.24 -0.96 -54.51
N ASN A 113 -1.84 -2.09 -54.08
CA ASN A 113 -3.24 -2.43 -54.36
C ASN A 113 -4.24 -1.74 -53.40
N GLY A 114 -3.74 -0.99 -52.41
CA GLY A 114 -4.55 -0.33 -51.38
C GLY A 114 -4.94 -1.22 -50.19
N ASP A 115 -4.47 -2.48 -50.15
CA ASP A 115 -4.69 -3.38 -49.02
C ASP A 115 -3.70 -3.07 -47.89
N ALA A 116 -4.18 -3.11 -46.65
CA ALA A 116 -3.37 -3.01 -45.45
C ALA A 116 -2.79 -4.38 -45.06
N ILE A 117 -1.51 -4.42 -44.72
CA ILE A 117 -0.80 -5.59 -44.19
C ILE A 117 -0.21 -5.29 -42.82
N GLU A 118 -0.33 -6.24 -41.89
CA GLU A 118 0.26 -6.10 -40.56
C GLU A 118 1.79 -6.18 -40.62
N VAL A 119 2.46 -5.20 -39.99
CA VAL A 119 3.92 -5.13 -39.88
C VAL A 119 4.35 -4.82 -38.45
N LEU A 120 5.63 -5.02 -38.17
CA LEU A 120 6.18 -4.72 -36.85
C LEU A 120 6.22 -3.20 -36.59
N CYS A 121 5.64 -2.77 -35.47
CA CYS A 121 5.65 -1.37 -35.03
C CYS A 121 7.04 -0.80 -34.65
N ASN A 122 8.11 -1.59 -34.70
CA ASN A 122 9.47 -1.12 -34.38
C ASN A 122 10.24 -0.58 -35.59
N GLY A 123 9.64 -0.60 -36.78
CA GLY A 123 10.22 -0.14 -38.03
C GLY A 123 9.52 1.08 -38.61
N ALA A 124 9.87 1.42 -39.85
CA ALA A 124 9.06 2.32 -40.65
C ALA A 124 7.75 1.62 -41.03
N ASN A 125 6.64 2.32 -40.90
CA ASN A 125 5.31 1.84 -41.25
C ASN A 125 4.46 2.99 -41.78
N ASP A 126 3.49 2.68 -42.62
CA ASP A 126 2.61 3.69 -43.22
C ASP A 126 1.60 4.26 -42.23
N GLY A 127 1.16 3.46 -41.25
CA GLY A 127 0.26 3.93 -40.20
C GLY A 127 -0.07 2.91 -39.12
N VAL A 128 -0.99 3.31 -38.23
CA VAL A 128 -1.51 2.47 -37.13
C VAL A 128 -3.01 2.36 -37.24
N VAL A 129 -3.53 1.15 -37.07
CA VAL A 129 -4.96 0.85 -37.16
C VAL A 129 -5.69 1.43 -35.94
N HIS A 130 -6.70 2.25 -36.19
CA HIS A 130 -7.55 2.81 -35.16
C HIS A 130 -8.74 1.91 -34.82
N SER A 131 -9.39 1.35 -35.84
CA SER A 131 -10.56 0.50 -35.70
C SER A 131 -10.79 -0.34 -36.96
N LEU A 132 -11.41 -1.50 -36.79
CA LEU A 132 -11.93 -2.31 -37.88
C LEU A 132 -13.43 -2.06 -38.04
N ILE A 133 -13.87 -1.91 -39.28
CA ILE A 133 -15.26 -1.62 -39.63
C ILE A 133 -15.72 -2.55 -40.76
N SER A 134 -17.04 -2.68 -40.93
CA SER A 134 -17.62 -3.38 -42.07
C SER A 134 -17.37 -2.61 -43.38
N PHE A 135 -17.51 -3.29 -44.52
CA PHE A 135 -17.28 -2.70 -45.84
C PHE A 135 -18.16 -1.48 -46.17
N ASP A 136 -19.34 -1.39 -45.57
CA ASP A 136 -20.31 -0.30 -45.81
C ASP A 136 -20.19 0.86 -44.82
N ALA A 137 -19.31 0.73 -43.82
CA ALA A 137 -19.10 1.76 -42.81
C ALA A 137 -18.04 2.77 -43.28
N VAL A 138 -18.04 3.95 -42.66
CA VAL A 138 -17.09 5.03 -42.97
C VAL A 138 -16.18 5.26 -41.77
N CYS A 139 -14.89 5.46 -42.05
CA CYS A 139 -13.90 5.77 -41.03
C CYS A 139 -14.16 7.13 -40.36
N THR A 140 -13.81 7.22 -39.09
CA THR A 140 -13.92 8.47 -38.32
C THR A 140 -12.91 9.51 -38.82
N GLN A 141 -13.18 10.79 -38.54
CA GLN A 141 -12.35 11.91 -39.01
C GLN A 141 -10.86 11.72 -38.64
N GLY A 142 -9.97 11.92 -39.62
CA GLY A 142 -8.53 11.76 -39.44
C GLY A 142 -8.01 10.32 -39.55
N THR A 143 -8.80 9.40 -40.12
CA THR A 143 -8.36 8.06 -40.50
C THR A 143 -8.78 7.74 -41.93
N GLU A 144 -7.90 7.03 -42.66
CA GLU A 144 -8.15 6.58 -44.02
C GLU A 144 -8.61 5.13 -44.03
N SER A 145 -9.56 4.80 -44.89
CA SER A 145 -10.07 3.44 -45.01
C SER A 145 -9.23 2.62 -45.98
N HIS A 146 -8.72 1.49 -45.52
CA HIS A 146 -8.02 0.51 -46.34
C HIS A 146 -8.66 -0.85 -46.20
N ARG A 147 -8.53 -1.68 -47.24
CA ARG A 147 -9.08 -3.04 -47.20
C ARG A 147 -8.11 -3.96 -46.46
N ASP A 148 -8.63 -4.84 -45.61
CA ASP A 148 -7.81 -5.92 -45.05
C ASP A 148 -7.46 -6.91 -46.18
N ARG A 149 -6.17 -7.24 -46.33
CA ARG A 149 -5.69 -8.25 -47.30
C ARG A 149 -6.43 -9.58 -47.19
N GLN A 150 -6.88 -9.97 -45.99
CA GLN A 150 -7.64 -11.20 -45.78
C GLN A 150 -9.11 -11.09 -46.23
N GLY A 151 -9.59 -9.89 -46.53
CA GLY A 151 -10.97 -9.64 -46.92
C GLY A 151 -11.96 -9.71 -45.77
N MET A 152 -11.53 -9.51 -44.53
CA MET A 152 -12.41 -9.53 -43.36
C MET A 152 -13.18 -8.22 -43.15
N GLY A 153 -12.77 -7.12 -43.80
CA GLY A 153 -13.42 -5.83 -43.69
C GLY A 153 -12.57 -4.67 -44.19
N GLN A 154 -12.87 -3.49 -43.67
CA GLN A 154 -12.06 -2.29 -43.83
C GLN A 154 -11.40 -1.91 -42.51
N VAL A 155 -10.16 -1.47 -42.58
CA VAL A 155 -9.36 -0.97 -41.46
C VAL A 155 -9.23 0.54 -41.59
N CYS A 156 -9.55 1.24 -40.51
CA CYS A 156 -9.34 2.68 -40.43
C CYS A 156 -7.94 2.95 -39.91
N VAL A 157 -7.07 3.47 -40.77
CA VAL A 157 -5.65 3.67 -40.48
C VAL A 157 -5.40 5.16 -40.22
N ARG A 158 -4.67 5.45 -39.15
CA ARG A 158 -4.08 6.78 -38.95
C ARG A 158 -2.68 6.76 -39.58
N LEU A 159 -2.51 7.47 -40.69
CA LEU A 159 -1.24 7.53 -41.40
C LEU A 159 -0.17 8.25 -40.58
N ALA A 160 1.05 7.72 -40.59
CA ALA A 160 2.19 8.31 -39.87
C ALA A 160 2.60 9.69 -40.41
N GLY A 161 2.19 10.03 -41.65
CA GLY A 161 2.50 11.28 -42.33
C GLY A 161 1.44 12.39 -42.23
N SER A 162 0.22 12.11 -41.73
CA SER A 162 -0.83 13.13 -41.61
C SER A 162 -0.81 13.78 -40.22
N ARG A 163 0.06 14.75 -40.01
CA ARG A 163 -0.01 15.70 -38.89
C ARG A 163 -0.41 17.08 -39.36
#